data_AF-A0A3D5FWJ8-F1
#
_entry.id   AF-A0A3D5FWJ8-F1
#
_cell.length_a   1.000
_cell.length_b   1.000
_cell.length_c   1.000
_cell.angle_alpha   90.00
_cell.angle_beta   90.00
_cell.angle_gamma   90.00
#
_symmetry.space_group_name_H-M   'P 1'
#
loop_
_entity.id
_entity.type
_entity.pdbx_description
1 polymer ?
#
loop_
_entity_poly.entity_id
_entity_poly.type
_entity_poly.pdbx_seq_one_letter_code
_entity_poly.pdbx_strand_id
1 'polypeptide(L)'
;MALLLDELTGESMTTAVIAWVRHRGRRAPSLQDTGAAFASDGDSLEADAASSLTAFDHHGVRHLVTTELWEADQSLIVDTLTRYHRATPQEAGMARVSLMRELGFGPSEPLFEALLGRLEADGITAREGAAVRLSTHEISLSPEDEVLAERIEQELQKGGLAKPPSAEDLASSTGAEVGQVSSLLRAMGRLGRLVFLDETLFVSVSQMAYAREGLEKHLATADQISVSDFRQSLDTNRRYALALLNLFDAEGLTVKDDAGRRSLAPRMSLPLSREKTP
;
A
#
# COMPACT_ATOMS: atom_id res chain seq x y z
N MET A 1 33.29 -0.73 -41.68
CA MET A 1 32.70 0.10 -42.75
C MET A 1 31.56 0.86 -42.10
N ALA A 2 31.83 2.10 -41.67
CA ALA A 2 30.84 2.91 -40.96
C ALA A 2 29.87 3.48 -42.00
N LEU A 3 28.67 2.92 -42.09
CA LEU A 3 27.56 3.56 -42.79
C LEU A 3 27.30 4.88 -42.06
N LEU A 4 27.35 5.99 -42.80
CA LEU A 4 26.87 7.27 -42.31
C LEU A 4 25.36 7.13 -42.08
N LEU A 5 24.85 7.71 -40.98
CA LEU A 5 23.42 7.66 -40.64
C LEU A 5 22.51 8.12 -41.80
N ASP A 6 23.03 8.99 -42.68
CA ASP A 6 22.35 9.53 -43.87
C ASP A 6 22.11 8.50 -45.00
N GLU A 7 22.68 7.30 -44.93
CA GLU A 7 22.50 6.25 -45.96
C GLU A 7 21.55 5.11 -45.55
N LEU A 8 21.03 5.13 -44.32
CA LEU A 8 20.13 4.09 -43.84
C LEU A 8 18.72 4.29 -44.43
N THR A 9 18.19 3.26 -45.10
CA THR A 9 16.82 3.26 -45.62
C THR A 9 16.13 1.92 -45.33
N GLY A 10 14.80 1.94 -45.17
CA GLY A 10 13.98 0.75 -44.95
C GLY A 10 14.46 -0.10 -43.77
N GLU A 11 14.63 -1.41 -44.00
CA GLU A 11 15.03 -2.39 -42.97
C GLU A 11 16.36 -2.07 -42.27
N SER A 12 17.28 -1.36 -42.94
CA SER A 12 18.56 -0.95 -42.36
C SER A 12 18.38 0.13 -41.29
N MET A 13 17.42 1.04 -41.49
CA MET A 13 17.04 2.07 -40.51
C MET A 13 16.38 1.43 -39.29
N THR A 14 15.38 0.58 -39.49
CA THR A 14 14.67 -0.13 -38.40
C THR A 14 15.63 -0.91 -37.52
N THR A 15 16.57 -1.65 -38.13
CA THR A 15 17.59 -2.39 -37.39
C THR A 15 18.50 -1.47 -36.56
N ALA A 16 18.89 -0.32 -37.11
CA ALA A 16 19.71 0.66 -36.40
C ALA A 16 18.96 1.30 -35.22
N VAL A 17 17.68 1.64 -35.39
CA VAL A 17 16.82 2.18 -34.32
C VAL A 17 16.68 1.16 -33.18
N ILE A 18 16.38 -0.11 -33.50
CA ILE A 18 16.27 -1.18 -32.49
C ILE A 18 17.59 -1.32 -31.71
N ALA A 19 18.74 -1.37 -32.41
CA ALA A 19 20.04 -1.48 -31.76
C ALA A 19 20.35 -0.26 -30.87
N TRP A 20 19.96 0.94 -31.30
CA TRP A 20 20.16 2.18 -30.55
C TRP A 20 19.29 2.25 -29.29
N VAL A 21 18.01 1.89 -29.38
CA VAL A 21 17.11 1.79 -28.21
C VAL A 21 17.63 0.71 -27.25
N ARG A 22 18.07 -0.45 -27.76
CA ARG A 22 18.67 -1.51 -26.95
C ARG A 22 19.89 -1.02 -26.18
N HIS A 23 20.77 -0.23 -26.81
CA HIS A 23 21.95 0.34 -26.15
C HIS A 23 21.60 1.31 -25.01
N ARG A 24 20.46 2.01 -25.11
CA ARG A 24 19.96 2.91 -24.05
C ARG A 24 19.38 2.14 -22.86
N GLY A 25 18.90 0.91 -23.07
CA GLY A 25 18.34 0.05 -22.03
C GLY A 25 17.23 0.74 -21.25
N ARG A 26 17.27 0.65 -19.91
CA ARG A 26 16.24 1.21 -19.01
C ARG A 26 16.09 2.73 -19.05
N ARG A 27 17.04 3.48 -19.64
CA ARG A 27 16.88 4.94 -19.83
C ARG A 27 15.71 5.29 -20.74
N ALA A 28 15.30 4.37 -21.62
CA ALA A 28 14.13 4.47 -22.49
C ALA A 28 13.99 5.85 -23.18
N PRO A 29 14.69 6.08 -24.32
CA PRO A 29 14.64 7.38 -25.00
C PRO A 29 13.20 7.77 -25.38
N SER A 30 12.91 9.08 -25.41
CA SER A 30 11.64 9.56 -25.95
C SER A 30 11.56 9.35 -27.47
N LEU A 31 10.35 9.36 -28.04
CA LEU A 31 10.16 9.41 -29.49
C LEU A 31 10.84 10.63 -30.10
N GLN A 32 10.83 11.77 -29.39
CA GLN A 32 11.52 12.97 -29.83
C GLN A 32 13.04 12.78 -29.90
N ASP A 33 13.64 12.15 -28.88
CA ASP A 33 15.08 11.83 -28.88
C ASP A 33 15.45 10.86 -30.01
N THR A 34 14.56 9.91 -30.29
CA THR A 34 14.74 8.91 -31.35
C THR A 34 14.66 9.57 -32.72
N GLY A 35 13.62 10.37 -32.99
CA GLY A 35 13.49 11.11 -34.24
C GLY A 35 14.66 12.07 -34.49
N ALA A 36 15.12 12.78 -33.45
CA ALA A 36 16.29 13.65 -33.53
C ALA A 36 17.59 12.88 -33.83
N ALA A 37 17.77 11.67 -33.29
CA ALA A 37 18.98 10.87 -33.51
C ALA A 37 19.08 10.29 -34.93
N PHE A 38 17.95 10.05 -35.59
CA PHE A 38 17.87 9.45 -36.93
C PHE A 38 17.39 10.42 -38.01
N ALA A 39 17.25 11.71 -37.68
CA ALA A 39 16.74 12.75 -38.58
C ALA A 39 15.43 12.35 -39.28
N SER A 40 14.54 11.69 -38.55
CA SER A 40 13.27 11.14 -39.06
C SER A 40 12.13 11.39 -38.09
N ASP A 41 10.90 11.14 -38.55
CA ASP A 41 9.70 11.22 -37.73
C ASP A 41 9.64 10.06 -36.72
N GLY A 42 9.52 10.37 -35.43
CA GLY A 42 9.58 9.37 -34.36
C GLY A 42 8.43 8.36 -34.41
N ASP A 43 7.21 8.81 -34.75
CA ASP A 43 6.03 7.93 -34.85
C ASP A 43 6.18 6.92 -36.00
N SER A 44 6.75 7.34 -37.14
CA SER A 44 7.11 6.41 -38.23
C SER A 44 8.13 5.37 -37.78
N LEU A 45 9.18 5.79 -37.06
CA LEU A 45 10.22 4.87 -36.57
C LEU A 45 9.68 3.85 -35.56
N GLU A 46 8.74 4.26 -34.70
CA GLU A 46 8.04 3.35 -33.81
C GLU A 46 7.23 2.32 -34.60
N ALA A 47 6.41 2.77 -35.55
CA ALA A 47 5.55 1.91 -36.35
C ALA A 47 6.36 0.85 -37.11
N ASP A 48 7.48 1.25 -37.70
CA ASP A 48 8.38 0.35 -38.44
C ASP A 48 9.08 -0.66 -37.53
N ALA A 49 9.27 -0.35 -36.24
CA ALA A 49 9.97 -1.18 -35.26
C ALA A 49 9.04 -1.85 -34.23
N ALA A 50 7.73 -1.78 -34.41
CA ALA A 50 6.72 -2.20 -33.43
C ALA A 50 6.75 -3.69 -33.05
N SER A 51 7.40 -4.55 -33.86
CA SER A 51 7.60 -5.97 -33.54
C SER A 51 8.71 -6.22 -32.52
N SER A 52 9.54 -5.23 -32.22
CA SER A 52 10.72 -5.38 -31.35
C SER A 52 10.88 -4.27 -30.33
N LEU A 53 10.14 -3.18 -30.48
CA LEU A 53 10.07 -2.08 -29.53
C LEU A 53 8.66 -1.98 -28.94
N THR A 54 8.61 -1.69 -27.66
CA THR A 54 7.40 -1.33 -26.94
C THR A 54 7.44 0.17 -26.66
N ALA A 55 6.39 0.86 -27.06
CA ALA A 55 6.18 2.25 -26.68
C ALA A 55 5.34 2.35 -25.39
N PHE A 56 5.65 3.34 -24.57
CA PHE A 56 4.88 3.64 -23.36
C PHE A 56 4.87 5.14 -23.09
N ASP A 57 3.81 5.60 -22.43
CA ASP A 57 3.64 7.00 -22.05
C ASP A 57 4.01 7.23 -20.58
N HIS A 58 4.69 8.34 -20.32
CA HIS A 58 4.96 8.84 -18.98
C HIS A 58 4.85 10.36 -18.96
N HIS A 59 3.92 10.90 -18.16
CA HIS A 59 3.64 12.35 -18.08
C HIS A 59 3.44 13.05 -19.44
N GLY A 60 2.81 12.36 -20.40
CA GLY A 60 2.55 12.89 -21.74
C GLY A 60 3.76 12.85 -22.69
N VAL A 61 4.87 12.24 -22.27
CA VAL A 61 6.02 11.94 -23.14
C VAL A 61 5.98 10.46 -23.49
N ARG A 62 6.08 10.17 -24.79
CA ARG A 62 6.10 8.79 -25.30
C ARG A 62 7.55 8.32 -25.43
N HIS A 63 7.85 7.16 -24.86
CA HIS A 63 9.17 6.56 -24.77
C HIS A 63 9.22 5.23 -25.49
N LEU A 64 10.43 4.80 -25.87
CA LEU A 64 10.70 3.49 -26.47
C LEU A 64 11.62 2.65 -25.60
N VAL A 65 11.33 1.36 -25.53
CA VAL A 65 12.20 0.32 -24.96
C VAL A 65 12.11 -0.93 -25.82
N THR A 66 13.08 -1.83 -25.76
CA THR A 66 12.94 -3.12 -26.44
C THR A 66 11.85 -3.95 -25.77
N THR A 67 11.03 -4.64 -26.56
CA THR A 67 9.98 -5.53 -26.04
C THR A 67 10.58 -6.61 -25.13
N GLU A 68 11.75 -7.14 -25.49
CA GLU A 68 12.52 -8.08 -24.67
C GLU A 68 12.82 -7.55 -23.26
N LEU A 69 13.24 -6.27 -23.14
CA LEU A 69 13.56 -5.67 -21.85
C LEU A 69 12.30 -5.34 -21.06
N TRP A 70 11.25 -4.88 -21.74
CA TRP A 70 9.94 -4.65 -21.13
C TRP A 70 9.41 -5.90 -20.44
N GLU A 71 9.34 -7.03 -21.15
CA GLU A 71 8.85 -8.31 -20.61
C GLU A 71 9.76 -8.86 -19.50
N ALA A 72 11.08 -8.74 -19.67
CA ALA A 72 12.04 -9.16 -18.66
C ALA A 72 11.89 -8.35 -17.36
N ASP A 73 11.72 -7.03 -17.45
CA ASP A 73 11.56 -6.17 -16.30
C ASP A 73 10.19 -6.34 -15.62
N GLN A 74 9.10 -6.61 -16.38
CA GLN A 74 7.81 -7.02 -15.80
C GLN A 74 7.96 -8.29 -14.97
N SER A 75 8.63 -9.31 -15.51
CA SER A 75 8.89 -10.57 -14.82
C SER A 75 9.75 -10.37 -13.58
N LEU A 76 10.77 -9.52 -13.67
CA LEU A 76 11.66 -9.22 -12.56
C LEU A 76 10.93 -8.53 -11.39
N ILE A 77 9.99 -7.63 -11.67
CA ILE A 77 9.13 -7.00 -10.65
C ILE A 77 8.31 -8.09 -9.92
N VAL A 78 7.63 -8.96 -10.68
CA VAL A 78 6.80 -10.03 -10.13
C VAL A 78 7.61 -11.01 -9.27
N ASP A 79 8.78 -11.43 -9.74
CA ASP A 79 9.66 -12.34 -9.00
C ASP A 79 10.20 -11.71 -7.71
N THR A 80 10.50 -10.41 -7.75
CA THR A 80 10.99 -9.66 -6.59
C THR A 80 9.91 -9.54 -5.53
N LEU A 81 8.68 -9.18 -5.94
CA LEU A 81 7.53 -9.16 -5.03
C LEU A 81 7.21 -10.56 -4.49
N THR A 82 7.30 -11.61 -5.30
CA THR A 82 7.09 -13.00 -4.86
C THR A 82 8.06 -13.39 -3.75
N ARG A 83 9.36 -13.11 -3.93
CA ARG A 83 10.38 -13.39 -2.91
C ARG A 83 10.17 -12.55 -1.66
N TYR A 84 9.80 -11.28 -1.82
CA TYR A 84 9.51 -10.39 -0.70
C TYR A 84 8.34 -10.90 0.15
N HIS A 85 7.19 -11.18 -0.46
CA HIS A 85 6.03 -11.70 0.28
C HIS A 85 6.31 -13.03 0.97
N ARG A 86 7.15 -13.89 0.39
CA ARG A 86 7.57 -15.13 1.06
C ARG A 86 8.45 -14.88 2.28
N ALA A 87 9.32 -13.87 2.21
CA ALA A 87 10.22 -13.51 3.31
C ALA A 87 9.51 -12.71 4.41
N THR A 88 8.50 -11.92 4.07
CA THR A 88 7.75 -11.06 4.99
C THR A 88 6.24 -11.14 4.69
N PRO A 89 5.59 -12.29 4.95
CA PRO A 89 4.17 -12.51 4.62
C PRO A 89 3.22 -11.58 5.38
N GLN A 90 3.68 -11.02 6.50
CA GLN A 90 2.96 -10.11 7.37
C GLN A 90 2.96 -8.65 6.85
N GLU A 91 3.83 -8.33 5.89
CA GLU A 91 3.86 -7.01 5.26
C GLU A 91 2.84 -6.93 4.13
N ALA A 92 2.22 -5.75 3.98
CA ALA A 92 1.17 -5.54 2.98
C ALA A 92 1.71 -5.42 1.55
N GLY A 93 3.00 -5.16 1.40
CA GLY A 93 3.66 -4.96 0.12
C GLY A 93 5.03 -4.31 0.31
N MET A 94 5.83 -4.30 -0.75
CA MET A 94 7.13 -3.64 -0.71
C MET A 94 6.97 -2.15 -0.98
N ALA A 95 7.60 -1.30 -0.17
CA ALA A 95 7.63 0.14 -0.43
C ALA A 95 8.18 0.42 -1.84
N ARG A 96 7.50 1.28 -2.60
CA ARG A 96 7.85 1.60 -4.01
C ARG A 96 9.32 1.96 -4.19
N VAL A 97 9.85 2.82 -3.33
CA VAL A 97 11.26 3.27 -3.38
C VAL A 97 12.22 2.10 -3.12
N SER A 98 11.86 1.18 -2.22
CA SER A 98 12.66 -0.02 -1.96
C SER A 98 12.64 -0.97 -3.15
N LEU A 99 11.48 -1.19 -3.78
CA LEU A 99 11.34 -2.01 -4.98
C LEU A 99 12.18 -1.45 -6.12
N MET A 100 12.07 -0.15 -6.40
CA MET A 100 12.84 0.53 -7.44
C MET A 100 14.36 0.41 -7.19
N ARG A 101 14.79 0.53 -5.93
CA ARG A 101 16.20 0.38 -5.53
C ARG A 101 16.69 -1.06 -5.71
N GLU A 102 15.91 -2.05 -5.26
CA GLU A 102 16.27 -3.47 -5.34
C GLU A 102 16.38 -3.94 -6.79
N LEU A 103 15.49 -3.48 -7.65
CA LEU A 103 15.49 -3.79 -9.08
C LEU A 103 16.56 -3.01 -9.87
N GLY A 104 17.23 -2.03 -9.26
CA GLY A 104 18.25 -1.21 -9.91
C GLY A 104 17.67 -0.25 -10.95
N PHE A 105 16.45 0.27 -10.75
CA PHE A 105 15.81 1.20 -11.68
C PHE A 105 16.36 2.63 -11.60
N GLY A 106 17.15 2.99 -10.57
CA GLY A 106 17.93 4.23 -10.53
C GLY A 106 17.18 5.48 -11.05
N PRO A 107 17.73 6.27 -11.98
CA PRO A 107 17.08 7.45 -12.58
C PRO A 107 16.02 7.13 -13.65
N SER A 108 15.61 5.88 -13.82
CA SER A 108 14.68 5.43 -14.88
C SER A 108 13.23 5.36 -14.36
N GLU A 109 12.80 6.42 -13.67
CA GLU A 109 11.43 6.56 -13.15
C GLU A 109 10.34 6.38 -14.23
N PRO A 110 10.50 6.88 -15.48
CA PRO A 110 9.48 6.71 -16.52
C PRO A 110 9.16 5.26 -16.83
N LEU A 111 10.20 4.43 -17.05
CA LEU A 111 10.02 3.02 -17.38
C LEU A 111 9.45 2.26 -16.18
N PHE A 112 9.93 2.53 -14.96
CA PHE A 112 9.43 1.86 -13.76
C PHE A 112 7.94 2.12 -13.53
N GLU A 113 7.49 3.38 -13.65
CA GLU A 113 6.07 3.71 -13.51
C GLU A 113 5.22 3.11 -14.61
N ALA A 114 5.71 3.09 -15.86
CA ALA A 114 4.98 2.47 -16.96
C ALA A 114 4.82 0.95 -16.77
N LEU A 115 5.86 0.26 -16.31
CA LEU A 115 5.81 -1.17 -16.00
C LEU A 115 4.83 -1.46 -14.86
N LEU A 116 4.86 -0.69 -13.77
CA LEU A 116 3.90 -0.83 -12.67
C LEU A 116 2.47 -0.55 -13.13
N GLY A 117 2.25 0.54 -13.87
CA GLY A 117 0.94 0.87 -14.42
C GLY A 117 0.40 -0.22 -15.34
N ARG A 118 1.27 -0.85 -16.14
CA ARG A 118 0.89 -1.99 -16.96
C ARG A 118 0.49 -3.21 -16.11
N LEU A 119 1.32 -3.59 -15.14
CA LEU A 119 1.04 -4.73 -14.26
C LEU A 119 -0.23 -4.52 -13.41
N GLU A 120 -0.51 -3.28 -13.01
CA GLU A 120 -1.75 -2.89 -12.33
C GLU A 120 -2.97 -3.01 -13.27
N ALA A 121 -2.85 -2.52 -14.51
CA ALA A 121 -3.91 -2.65 -15.52
C ALA A 121 -4.20 -4.13 -15.86
N ASP A 122 -3.17 -4.96 -15.86
CA ASP A 122 -3.29 -6.42 -16.05
C ASP A 122 -3.78 -7.15 -14.78
N GLY A 123 -3.99 -6.45 -13.66
CA GLY A 123 -4.45 -7.01 -12.40
C GLY A 123 -3.43 -7.88 -11.67
N ILE A 124 -2.15 -7.85 -12.07
CA ILE A 124 -1.07 -8.65 -11.49
C ILE A 124 -0.55 -8.02 -10.18
N THR A 125 -0.47 -6.69 -10.13
CA THR A 125 -0.05 -5.93 -8.95
C THR A 125 -1.13 -4.96 -8.48
N ALA A 126 -1.08 -4.60 -7.21
CA ALA A 126 -1.92 -3.59 -6.61
C ALA A 126 -1.09 -2.63 -5.73
N ARG A 127 -1.58 -1.39 -5.58
CA ARG A 127 -1.02 -0.41 -4.65
C ARG A 127 -1.74 -0.48 -3.31
N GLU A 128 -0.95 -0.48 -2.23
CA GLU A 128 -1.43 -0.38 -0.86
C GLU A 128 -0.74 0.84 -0.22
N GLY A 129 -1.39 1.99 -0.29
CA GLY A 129 -0.75 3.29 0.04
C GLY A 129 0.48 3.54 -0.83
N ALA A 130 1.66 3.60 -0.21
CA ALA A 130 2.95 3.80 -0.90
C ALA A 130 3.68 2.47 -1.24
N ALA A 131 3.07 1.33 -0.92
CA ALA A 131 3.61 0.00 -1.20
C ALA A 131 2.99 -0.62 -2.45
N VAL A 132 3.75 -1.53 -3.07
CA VAL A 132 3.32 -2.37 -4.20
C VAL A 132 3.28 -3.81 -3.73
N ARG A 133 2.21 -4.53 -4.07
CA ARG A 133 2.05 -5.96 -3.80
C ARG A 133 1.59 -6.71 -5.03
N LEU A 134 1.72 -8.04 -5.00
CA LEU A 134 1.00 -8.90 -5.94
C LEU A 134 -0.47 -8.86 -5.56
N SER A 135 -1.36 -8.82 -6.55
CA SER A 135 -2.80 -8.82 -6.31
C SER A 135 -3.26 -10.07 -5.56
N THR A 136 -2.56 -11.19 -5.76
CA THR A 136 -2.77 -12.47 -5.09
C THR A 136 -2.13 -12.57 -3.71
N HIS A 137 -1.36 -11.57 -3.27
CA HIS A 137 -0.77 -11.59 -1.92
C HIS A 137 -1.86 -11.28 -0.90
N GLU A 138 -2.07 -12.23 0.00
CA GLU A 138 -2.85 -12.05 1.22
C GLU A 138 -1.88 -12.01 2.39
N ILE A 139 -2.08 -11.05 3.28
CA ILE A 139 -1.28 -10.92 4.49
C ILE A 139 -1.53 -12.17 5.35
N SER A 140 -0.46 -12.78 5.83
CA SER A 140 -0.53 -13.90 6.76
C SER A 140 0.63 -13.84 7.75
N LEU A 141 0.46 -14.37 8.95
CA LEU A 141 1.58 -14.52 9.89
C LEU A 141 2.35 -15.80 9.59
N SER A 142 3.66 -15.77 9.82
CA SER A 142 4.44 -17.01 9.87
C SER A 142 3.98 -17.87 11.06
N PRO A 143 4.22 -19.20 11.06
CA PRO A 143 3.88 -20.03 12.22
C PRO A 143 4.51 -19.54 13.54
N GLU A 144 5.70 -18.95 13.49
CA GLU A 144 6.38 -18.38 14.65
C GLU A 144 5.71 -17.08 15.12
N ASP A 145 5.36 -16.20 14.18
CA ASP A 145 4.62 -14.98 14.46
C ASP A 145 3.20 -15.26 14.97
N GLU A 146 2.56 -16.33 14.50
CA GLU A 146 1.23 -16.75 14.96
C GLU A 146 1.26 -17.11 16.46
N VAL A 147 2.26 -17.88 16.89
CA VAL A 147 2.46 -18.22 18.32
C VAL A 147 2.73 -16.97 19.15
N LEU A 148 3.51 -16.01 18.63
CA LEU A 148 3.75 -14.75 19.32
C LEU A 148 2.49 -13.88 19.37
N ALA A 149 1.70 -13.84 18.30
CA ALA A 149 0.44 -13.10 18.23
C ALA A 149 -0.58 -13.62 19.25
N GLU A 150 -0.72 -14.94 19.39
CA GLU A 150 -1.57 -15.55 20.41
C GLU A 150 -1.16 -15.13 21.84
N ARG A 151 0.14 -15.07 22.13
CA ARG A 151 0.64 -14.60 23.44
C ARG A 151 0.33 -13.12 23.64
N ILE A 152 0.52 -12.29 22.64
CA ILE A 152 0.18 -10.86 22.68
C ILE A 152 -1.32 -10.68 22.96
N GLU A 153 -2.19 -11.43 22.28
CA GLU A 153 -3.64 -11.37 22.50
C GLU A 153 -4.03 -11.77 23.93
N GLN A 154 -3.38 -12.80 24.49
CA GLN A 154 -3.59 -13.20 25.88
C GLN A 154 -3.16 -12.09 26.86
N GLU A 155 -2.03 -11.43 26.61
CA GLU A 155 -1.58 -10.30 27.45
C GLU A 155 -2.52 -9.10 27.37
N LEU A 156 -3.02 -8.77 26.16
CA LEU A 156 -4.02 -7.73 25.98
C LEU A 156 -5.31 -8.03 26.76
N GLN A 157 -5.75 -9.29 26.79
CA GLN A 157 -6.93 -9.69 27.54
C GLN A 157 -6.75 -9.60 29.05
N LYS A 158 -5.58 -9.97 29.58
CA LYS A 158 -5.28 -9.94 31.03
C LYS A 158 -5.31 -8.53 31.62
N GLY A 159 -4.77 -7.55 30.90
CA GLY A 159 -4.63 -6.17 31.40
C GLY A 159 -5.92 -5.33 31.36
N GLY A 160 -6.91 -5.75 30.57
CA GLY A 160 -8.11 -4.97 30.31
C GLY A 160 -7.80 -3.58 29.72
N LEU A 161 -8.75 -2.64 29.83
CA LEU A 161 -8.56 -1.26 29.40
C LEU A 161 -7.98 -0.33 30.48
N ALA A 162 -7.83 -0.81 31.73
CA ALA A 162 -7.33 -0.02 32.84
C ALA A 162 -5.84 0.33 32.69
N LYS A 163 -5.05 -0.64 32.26
CA LYS A 163 -3.61 -0.49 31.97
C LYS A 163 -3.24 -1.24 30.69
N PRO A 164 -3.62 -0.71 29.52
CA PRO A 164 -3.27 -1.34 28.25
C PRO A 164 -1.74 -1.34 28.08
N PRO A 165 -1.11 -2.48 27.74
CA PRO A 165 0.33 -2.58 27.60
C PRO A 165 0.83 -1.83 26.37
N SER A 166 2.04 -1.26 26.44
CA SER A 166 2.74 -0.75 25.26
C SER A 166 3.39 -1.88 24.45
N ALA A 167 3.96 -1.56 23.29
CA ALA A 167 4.76 -2.52 22.52
C ALA A 167 5.99 -2.99 23.32
N GLU A 168 6.60 -2.12 24.12
CA GLU A 168 7.73 -2.43 25.00
C GLU A 168 7.30 -3.34 26.18
N ASP A 169 6.13 -3.10 26.75
CA ASP A 169 5.57 -3.96 27.81
C ASP A 169 5.31 -5.37 27.26
N LEU A 170 4.73 -5.47 26.05
CA LEU A 170 4.48 -6.74 25.37
C LEU A 170 5.77 -7.45 24.97
N ALA A 171 6.79 -6.72 24.49
CA ALA A 171 8.10 -7.28 24.21
C ALA A 171 8.73 -7.88 25.48
N SER A 172 8.64 -7.15 26.59
CA SER A 172 9.15 -7.60 27.89
C SER A 172 8.40 -8.84 28.40
N SER A 173 7.08 -8.90 28.26
CA SER A 173 6.28 -10.03 28.75
C SER A 173 6.39 -11.29 27.88
N THR A 174 6.61 -11.12 26.58
CA THR A 174 6.73 -12.24 25.63
C THR A 174 8.17 -12.71 25.42
N GLY A 175 9.15 -11.93 25.86
CA GLY A 175 10.58 -12.20 25.65
C GLY A 175 11.05 -11.96 24.22
N ALA A 176 10.29 -11.19 23.43
CA ALA A 176 10.60 -10.85 22.05
C ALA A 176 11.28 -9.47 21.93
N GLU A 177 11.90 -9.22 20.78
CA GLU A 177 12.46 -7.91 20.48
C GLU A 177 11.36 -6.87 20.22
N VAL A 178 11.55 -5.64 20.70
CA VAL A 178 10.55 -4.55 20.57
C VAL A 178 10.21 -4.29 19.09
N GLY A 179 11.19 -4.35 18.20
CA GLY A 179 11.00 -4.20 16.77
C GLY A 179 10.14 -5.31 16.15
N GLN A 180 10.32 -6.55 16.61
CA GLN A 180 9.51 -7.69 16.18
C GLN A 180 8.05 -7.53 16.64
N VAL A 181 7.83 -7.21 17.91
CA VAL A 181 6.48 -6.96 18.46
C VAL A 181 5.80 -5.80 17.73
N SER A 182 6.52 -4.71 17.47
CA SER A 182 5.96 -3.55 16.76
C SER A 182 5.57 -3.87 15.31
N SER A 183 6.35 -4.71 14.63
CA SER A 183 6.00 -5.19 13.28
C SER A 183 4.78 -6.12 13.34
N LEU A 184 4.78 -7.06 14.27
CA LEU A 184 3.70 -8.01 14.44
C LEU A 184 2.37 -7.36 14.82
N LEU A 185 2.37 -6.36 15.72
CA LEU A 185 1.17 -5.59 16.07
C LEU A 185 0.55 -4.93 14.83
N ARG A 186 1.39 -4.35 13.95
CA ARG A 186 0.91 -3.76 12.69
C ARG A 186 0.30 -4.81 11.77
N ALA A 187 0.94 -5.97 11.64
CA ALA A 187 0.40 -7.08 10.87
C ALA A 187 -0.94 -7.59 11.43
N MET A 188 -1.03 -7.78 12.76
CA MET A 188 -2.27 -8.13 13.46
C MET A 188 -3.37 -7.11 13.21
N GLY A 189 -3.04 -5.82 13.18
CA GLY A 189 -3.99 -4.75 12.84
C GLY A 189 -4.51 -4.86 11.40
N ARG A 190 -3.62 -5.15 10.43
CA ARG A 190 -4.02 -5.38 9.02
C ARG A 190 -4.89 -6.63 8.86
N LEU A 191 -4.63 -7.66 9.67
CA LEU A 191 -5.41 -8.90 9.76
C LEU A 191 -6.73 -8.74 10.53
N GLY A 192 -7.00 -7.55 11.10
CA GLY A 192 -8.21 -7.30 11.89
C GLY A 192 -8.24 -8.02 13.25
N ARG A 193 -7.10 -8.49 13.76
CA ARG A 193 -6.98 -9.14 15.08
C ARG A 193 -6.93 -8.14 16.24
N LEU A 194 -6.56 -6.91 15.94
CA LEU A 194 -6.59 -5.78 16.86
C LEU A 194 -6.95 -4.50 16.10
N VAL A 195 -7.23 -3.43 16.84
CA VAL A 195 -7.55 -2.12 16.27
C VAL A 195 -6.58 -1.08 16.80
N PHE A 196 -5.90 -0.37 15.90
CA PHE A 196 -5.12 0.81 16.25
C PHE A 196 -6.04 2.01 16.47
N LEU A 197 -5.85 2.70 17.59
CA LEU A 197 -6.52 3.95 17.93
C LEU A 197 -5.70 5.17 17.50
N ASP A 198 -4.37 5.02 17.49
CA ASP A 198 -3.40 5.94 16.90
C ASP A 198 -2.12 5.16 16.52
N GLU A 199 -0.99 5.83 16.26
CA GLU A 199 0.27 5.19 15.87
C GLU A 199 0.86 4.25 16.94
N THR A 200 0.48 4.42 18.20
CA THR A 200 1.08 3.75 19.37
C THR A 200 0.05 3.05 20.25
N LEU A 201 -1.22 3.43 20.16
CA LEU A 201 -2.31 2.89 20.95
C LEU A 201 -3.09 1.88 20.13
N PHE A 202 -3.38 0.75 20.75
CA PHE A 202 -4.12 -0.34 20.13
C PHE A 202 -4.93 -1.08 21.20
N VAL A 203 -6.00 -1.72 20.76
CA VAL A 203 -6.88 -2.54 21.60
C VAL A 203 -7.21 -3.83 20.88
N SER A 204 -7.52 -4.89 21.64
CA SER A 204 -8.07 -6.10 21.03
C SER A 204 -9.45 -5.83 20.40
N VAL A 205 -9.88 -6.69 19.47
CA VAL A 205 -11.23 -6.62 18.90
C VAL A 205 -12.31 -6.71 19.99
N SER A 206 -12.11 -7.56 20.99
CA SER A 206 -13.04 -7.69 22.12
C SER A 206 -13.12 -6.42 22.98
N GLN A 207 -11.99 -5.75 23.22
CA GLN A 207 -11.95 -4.48 23.93
C GLN A 207 -12.60 -3.35 23.12
N MET A 208 -12.42 -3.33 21.80
CA MET A 208 -13.12 -2.39 20.92
C MET A 208 -14.64 -2.59 20.98
N ALA A 209 -15.11 -3.84 20.90
CA ALA A 209 -16.52 -4.16 21.02
C ALA A 209 -17.10 -3.72 22.37
N TYR A 210 -16.39 -4.02 23.47
CA TYR A 210 -16.77 -3.56 24.82
C TYR A 210 -16.84 -2.02 24.92
N ALA A 211 -15.88 -1.32 24.33
CA ALA A 211 -15.86 0.14 24.31
C ALA A 211 -17.07 0.72 23.55
N ARG A 212 -17.40 0.15 22.38
CA ARG A 212 -18.55 0.57 21.58
C ARG A 212 -19.87 0.28 22.31
N GLU A 213 -20.03 -0.89 22.90
CA GLU A 213 -21.23 -1.24 23.69
C GLU A 213 -21.40 -0.29 24.89
N GLY A 214 -20.32 0.01 25.62
CA GLY A 214 -20.35 0.95 26.74
C GLY A 214 -20.79 2.35 26.33
N LEU A 215 -20.32 2.81 25.15
CA LEU A 215 -20.73 4.09 24.57
C LEU A 215 -22.21 4.11 24.22
N GLU A 216 -22.67 3.13 23.45
CA GLU A 216 -24.07 3.03 23.01
C GLU A 216 -25.03 2.92 24.19
N LYS A 217 -24.67 2.12 25.20
CA LYS A 217 -25.47 1.96 26.42
C LYS A 217 -25.59 3.27 27.21
N HIS A 218 -24.52 4.05 27.28
CA HIS A 218 -24.55 5.36 27.93
C HIS A 218 -25.43 6.34 27.14
N LEU A 219 -25.25 6.39 25.82
CA LEU A 219 -26.00 7.29 24.95
C LEU A 219 -27.47 6.90 24.75
N ALA A 220 -27.84 5.67 25.13
CA ALA A 220 -29.24 5.24 25.19
C ALA A 220 -30.01 5.86 26.37
N THR A 221 -29.31 6.30 27.42
CA THR A 221 -29.93 6.87 28.63
C THR A 221 -29.57 8.34 28.86
N ALA A 222 -28.51 8.83 28.25
CA ALA A 222 -28.08 10.23 28.30
C ALA A 222 -27.85 10.78 26.88
N ASP A 223 -28.27 12.02 26.63
CA ASP A 223 -28.14 12.64 25.30
C ASP A 223 -26.68 12.87 24.88
N GLN A 224 -25.78 12.96 25.85
CA GLN A 224 -24.36 13.25 25.63
C GLN A 224 -23.47 12.52 26.62
N ILE A 225 -22.23 12.27 26.21
CA ILE A 225 -21.17 11.71 27.06
C ILE A 225 -19.92 12.59 27.02
N SER A 226 -19.34 12.87 28.19
CA SER A 226 -18.02 13.51 28.27
C SER A 226 -16.90 12.48 28.21
N VAL A 227 -15.68 12.91 27.88
CA VAL A 227 -14.48 12.04 27.95
C VAL A 227 -14.29 11.46 29.36
N SER A 228 -14.64 12.22 30.40
CA SER A 228 -14.53 11.77 31.79
C SER A 228 -15.52 10.66 32.12
N ASP A 229 -16.76 10.79 31.67
CA ASP A 229 -17.82 9.80 31.91
C ASP A 229 -17.53 8.51 31.14
N PHE A 230 -17.12 8.65 29.88
CA PHE A 230 -16.73 7.50 29.05
C PHE A 230 -15.54 6.75 29.66
N ARG A 231 -14.51 7.49 30.09
CA ARG A 231 -13.35 6.92 30.78
C ARG A 231 -13.75 6.13 32.03
N GLN A 232 -14.68 6.66 32.84
CA GLN A 232 -15.17 5.97 34.04
C GLN A 232 -15.96 4.71 33.67
N SER A 233 -16.80 4.78 32.62
CA SER A 233 -17.61 3.64 32.17
C SER A 233 -16.79 2.45 31.68
N LEU A 234 -15.61 2.71 31.09
CA LEU A 234 -14.73 1.68 30.55
C LEU A 234 -13.60 1.25 31.51
N ASP A 235 -13.54 1.85 32.70
CA ASP A 235 -12.40 1.73 33.63
C ASP A 235 -11.05 1.84 32.91
N THR A 236 -10.85 2.96 32.21
CA THR A 236 -9.64 3.21 31.43
C THR A 236 -8.95 4.54 31.80
N ASN A 237 -7.84 4.83 31.15
CA ASN A 237 -7.16 6.12 31.27
C ASN A 237 -7.69 7.13 30.25
N ARG A 238 -7.46 8.43 30.50
CA ARG A 238 -7.98 9.51 29.65
C ARG A 238 -7.46 9.43 28.21
N ARG A 239 -6.23 8.96 28.02
CA ARG A 239 -5.58 8.85 26.70
C ARG A 239 -6.32 7.85 25.81
N TYR A 240 -6.60 6.65 26.33
CA TYR A 240 -7.38 5.62 25.62
C TYR A 240 -8.84 6.03 25.41
N ALA A 241 -9.51 6.57 26.44
CA ALA A 241 -10.88 7.05 26.31
C ALA A 241 -11.03 8.10 25.19
N LEU A 242 -10.09 9.07 25.13
CA LEU A 242 -10.11 10.08 24.09
C LEU A 242 -9.83 9.49 22.71
N ALA A 243 -8.86 8.58 22.59
CA ALA A 243 -8.51 7.95 21.32
C ALA A 243 -9.67 7.11 20.75
N LEU A 244 -10.34 6.32 21.60
CA LEU A 244 -11.55 5.57 21.24
C LEU A 244 -12.66 6.51 20.74
N LEU A 245 -12.95 7.58 21.49
CA LEU A 245 -13.98 8.55 21.09
C LEU A 245 -13.63 9.26 19.78
N ASN A 246 -12.36 9.61 19.55
CA ASN A 246 -11.93 10.20 18.28
C ASN A 246 -12.10 9.22 17.12
N LEU A 247 -11.83 7.92 17.34
CA LEU A 247 -12.08 6.89 16.34
C LEU A 247 -13.58 6.80 16.01
N PHE A 248 -14.44 6.78 17.01
CA PHE A 248 -15.90 6.76 16.81
C PHE A 248 -16.43 8.02 16.12
N ASP A 249 -15.82 9.18 16.37
CA ASP A 249 -16.11 10.41 15.63
C ASP A 249 -15.72 10.25 14.15
N ALA A 250 -14.55 9.67 13.86
CA ALA A 250 -14.06 9.44 12.50
C ALA A 250 -14.88 8.38 11.73
N GLU A 251 -15.41 7.37 12.44
CA GLU A 251 -16.35 6.38 11.91
C GLU A 251 -17.76 6.95 11.68
N GLY A 252 -18.02 8.19 12.14
CA GLY A 252 -19.35 8.80 12.07
C GLY A 252 -20.36 8.19 13.04
N LEU A 253 -19.91 7.48 14.07
CA LEU A 253 -20.77 6.97 15.14
C LEU A 253 -21.19 8.10 16.10
N THR A 254 -20.28 9.02 16.38
CA THR A 254 -20.52 10.16 17.27
C THR A 254 -20.20 11.50 16.63
N VAL A 255 -20.82 12.56 17.16
CA VAL A 255 -20.50 13.95 16.82
C VAL A 255 -20.13 14.70 18.09
N LYS A 256 -19.03 15.45 18.03
CA LYS A 256 -18.48 16.23 19.13
C LYS A 256 -18.99 17.68 19.10
N ASP A 257 -19.46 18.18 20.24
CA ASP A 257 -19.85 19.58 20.44
C ASP A 257 -18.65 20.48 20.80
N ASP A 258 -18.89 21.79 20.89
CA ASP A 258 -17.86 22.79 21.25
C ASP A 258 -17.29 22.59 22.66
N ALA A 259 -18.06 21.95 23.55
CA ALA A 259 -17.63 21.61 24.91
C ALA A 259 -16.85 20.28 24.98
N GLY A 260 -16.67 19.59 23.85
CA GLY A 260 -15.98 18.30 23.76
C GLY A 260 -16.79 17.08 24.19
N ARG A 261 -18.11 17.24 24.39
CA ARG A 261 -19.06 16.15 24.66
C ARG A 261 -19.54 15.54 23.34
N ARG A 262 -19.96 14.29 23.39
CA ARG A 262 -20.36 13.53 22.19
C ARG A 262 -21.77 13.02 22.31
N SER A 263 -22.47 13.01 21.19
CA SER A 263 -23.80 12.42 21.00
C SER A 263 -23.77 11.47 19.80
N LEU A 264 -24.77 10.59 19.67
CA LEU A 264 -24.89 9.75 18.48
C LEU A 264 -25.05 10.61 17.23
N ALA A 265 -24.34 10.26 16.16
CA ALA A 265 -24.52 10.94 14.90
C ALA A 265 -25.97 10.73 14.39
N PRO A 266 -26.59 11.76 13.77
CA PRO A 266 -27.86 11.57 13.10
C PRO A 266 -27.74 10.45 12.07
N ARG A 267 -28.71 9.54 11.99
CA ARG A 267 -28.74 8.54 10.91
C ARG A 267 -28.68 9.26 9.57
N MET A 268 -27.51 9.28 8.93
CA MET A 268 -27.38 9.70 7.55
C MET A 268 -28.13 8.68 6.71
N SER A 269 -29.29 9.07 6.17
CA SER A 269 -29.89 8.37 5.05
C SER A 269 -28.94 8.49 3.86
N LEU A 270 -28.06 7.50 3.67
CA LEU A 270 -27.34 7.35 2.41
C LEU A 270 -28.38 7.12 1.29
N PRO A 271 -28.24 7.77 0.13
CA PRO A 271 -29.09 7.46 -1.01
C PRO A 271 -28.88 6.00 -1.40
N LEU A 272 -29.97 5.24 -1.43
CA LEU A 272 -30.02 3.89 -1.99
C LEU A 272 -29.36 3.93 -3.38
N SER A 273 -28.22 3.25 -3.51
CA SER A 273 -27.58 2.97 -4.79
C SER A 273 -28.65 2.44 -5.74
N ARG A 274 -28.82 3.10 -6.88
CA ARG A 274 -29.71 2.64 -7.96
C ARG A 274 -29.33 1.21 -8.31
N GLU A 275 -30.27 0.29 -8.07
CA GLU A 275 -30.28 -1.04 -8.65
C GLU A 275 -30.07 -0.91 -10.16
N LYS A 276 -28.99 -1.51 -10.67
CA LYS A 276 -29.00 -2.02 -12.04
C LYS A 276 -29.75 -3.35 -11.98
N THR A 277 -31.02 -3.31 -12.33
CA THR A 277 -31.79 -4.49 -12.75
C THR A 277 -31.45 -4.81 -14.23
N PRO A 278 -31.70 -6.04 -14.69
CA PRO A 278 -30.77 -6.92 -15.41
C PRO A 278 -30.61 -6.58 -16.90
#